data_AF-A0A971MPJ2-F1
#
_entry.id   AF-A0A971MPJ2-F1
#
_cell.length_a   1.000
_cell.length_b   1.000
_cell.length_c   1.000
_cell.angle_alpha   90.00
_cell.angle_beta   90.00
_cell.angle_gamma   90.00
#
_symmetry.space_group_name_H-M   'P 1'
#
loop_
_entity.id
_entity.type
_entity.pdbx_description
1 polymer ?
#
loop_
_entity_poly.entity_id
_entity_poly.type
_entity_poly.pdbx_seq_one_letter_code
_entity_poly.pdbx_strand_id
1 'polypeptide(L)'
;MAGKTLKDPISGLTHLFGVILSFIGLIVLVYQAAVAGKPWQVVSYAIFGASMILQYTASTIYHWLPLSPKGTKLLRKLDHIMIFILIAGTYTPICLIPLRGPWGWSLFGAIWGLALAGLFLKLFWLEAPRWLSTVIYAVMGWLVVIA
;
A
#
# COMPACT_ATOMS: atom_id res chain seq x y z
N MET A 1 -32.64 17.37 -5.90
CA MET A 1 -31.19 17.20 -5.65
C MET A 1 -31.07 16.15 -4.56
N ALA A 2 -30.66 14.92 -4.90
CA ALA A 2 -30.52 13.85 -3.91
C ALA A 2 -29.45 14.23 -2.89
N GLY A 3 -29.78 14.14 -1.59
CA GLY A 3 -28.83 14.40 -0.51
C GLY A 3 -27.59 13.53 -0.73
N LYS A 4 -26.42 14.17 -0.86
CA LYS A 4 -25.14 13.47 -1.05
C LYS A 4 -24.73 12.81 0.26
N THR A 5 -25.36 11.67 0.58
CA THR A 5 -24.93 10.82 1.68
C THR A 5 -23.63 10.11 1.31
N LEU A 6 -22.68 10.11 2.25
CA LEU A 6 -21.44 9.35 2.14
C LEU A 6 -21.78 7.86 2.00
N LYS A 7 -21.03 7.15 1.15
CA LYS A 7 -21.29 5.73 0.87
C LYS A 7 -21.00 4.84 2.10
N ASP A 8 -19.86 5.06 2.75
CA ASP A 8 -19.40 4.36 3.95
C ASP A 8 -18.56 5.33 4.82
N PRO A 9 -19.20 6.07 5.74
CA PRO A 9 -18.58 7.18 6.44
C PRO A 9 -17.49 6.76 7.43
N ILE A 10 -17.68 5.62 8.12
CA ILE A 10 -16.74 5.16 9.16
C ILE A 10 -15.44 4.69 8.52
N SER A 11 -15.52 3.81 7.51
CA SER A 11 -14.32 3.32 6.83
C SER A 11 -13.56 4.47 6.16
N GLY A 12 -14.25 5.39 5.49
CA GLY A 12 -13.54 6.54 4.90
C GLY A 12 -12.86 7.45 5.95
N LEU A 13 -13.43 7.58 7.16
CA LEU A 13 -12.81 8.37 8.24
C LEU A 13 -11.54 7.71 8.78
N THR A 14 -11.56 6.40 8.99
CA THR A 14 -10.37 5.66 9.47
C THR A 14 -9.25 5.71 8.43
N HIS A 15 -9.58 5.58 7.15
CA HIS A 15 -8.59 5.72 6.08
C HIS A 15 -8.09 7.15 5.93
N LEU A 16 -8.93 8.19 6.08
CA LEU A 16 -8.46 9.58 6.05
C LEU A 16 -7.45 9.84 7.18
N PHE A 17 -7.75 9.37 8.39
CA PHE A 17 -6.80 9.46 9.49
C PHE A 17 -5.48 8.76 9.16
N GLY A 18 -5.56 7.59 8.51
CA GLY A 18 -4.41 6.91 7.92
C GLY A 18 -3.61 7.77 6.96
N VAL A 19 -4.25 8.53 6.05
CA VAL A 19 -3.56 9.47 5.14
C VAL A 19 -2.75 10.50 5.94
N ILE A 20 -3.39 11.16 6.91
CA ILE A 20 -2.77 12.23 7.71
C ILE A 20 -1.55 11.68 8.47
N LEU A 21 -1.72 10.55 9.17
CA LEU A 21 -0.61 9.92 9.89
C LEU A 21 0.51 9.46 8.96
N SER A 22 0.19 8.99 7.76
CA SER A 22 1.18 8.55 6.77
C SER A 22 2.05 9.72 6.29
N PHE A 23 1.46 10.90 6.06
CA PHE A 23 2.22 12.11 5.73
C PHE A 23 3.16 12.52 6.86
N ILE A 24 2.66 12.55 8.10
CA ILE A 24 3.47 12.89 9.28
C ILE A 24 4.64 11.90 9.43
N GLY A 25 4.35 10.60 9.37
CA GLY A 25 5.36 9.55 9.48
C GLY A 25 6.41 9.61 8.37
N LEU A 26 5.98 9.82 7.12
CA LEU A 26 6.89 9.98 5.98
C LEU A 26 7.84 11.17 6.18
N ILE A 27 7.31 12.34 6.55
CA ILE A 27 8.10 13.54 6.79
C ILE A 27 9.15 13.28 7.88
N VAL A 28 8.73 12.72 9.01
CA VAL A 28 9.63 12.43 10.15
C VAL A 28 10.74 11.46 9.75
N LEU A 29 10.41 10.35 9.08
CA LEU A 29 11.39 9.33 8.70
C LEU A 29 12.37 9.85 7.64
N VAL A 30 11.88 10.53 6.61
CA VAL A 30 12.73 11.07 5.54
C VAL A 30 13.60 12.21 6.06
N TYR A 31 13.07 13.10 6.90
CA TYR A 31 13.84 14.18 7.50
C TYR A 31 14.99 13.65 8.33
N GLN A 32 14.74 12.70 9.23
CA GLN A 32 15.79 12.09 10.05
C GLN A 32 16.84 11.37 9.21
N ALA A 33 16.42 10.62 8.18
CA ALA A 33 17.34 9.95 7.27
C ALA A 33 18.20 10.94 6.46
N ALA A 34 17.61 12.06 6.04
CA ALA A 34 18.31 13.09 5.28
C ALA A 34 19.34 13.83 6.13
N VAL A 35 18.97 14.27 7.34
CA VAL A 35 19.90 14.93 8.28
C VAL A 35 21.04 13.99 8.68
N ALA A 36 20.78 12.69 8.80
CA ALA A 36 21.81 11.70 9.09
C ALA A 36 22.68 11.32 7.87
N GLY A 37 22.44 11.88 6.68
CA GLY A 37 23.21 11.58 5.47
C GLY A 37 23.02 10.15 4.97
N LYS A 38 21.85 9.53 5.18
CA LYS A 38 21.57 8.12 4.86
C LYS A 38 20.64 7.99 3.65
N PRO A 39 21.14 8.09 2.40
CA PRO A 39 20.30 8.12 1.19
C PRO A 39 19.46 6.83 1.01
N TRP A 40 20.01 5.67 1.38
CA TRP A 40 19.27 4.41 1.34
C TRP A 40 18.03 4.40 2.23
N GLN A 41 18.12 5.03 3.41
CA GLN A 41 16.99 5.18 4.31
C GLN A 41 15.97 6.15 3.74
N VAL A 42 16.42 7.28 3.17
CA VAL A 42 15.54 8.26 2.51
C VAL A 42 14.68 7.60 1.43
N VAL A 43 15.31 6.89 0.49
CA VAL A 43 14.57 6.25 -0.61
C VAL A 43 13.62 5.18 -0.08
N SER A 44 14.08 4.33 0.85
CA SER A 44 13.25 3.24 1.35
C SER A 44 12.04 3.73 2.16
N TYR A 45 12.23 4.76 2.99
CA TYR A 45 11.13 5.40 3.72
C TYR A 45 10.19 6.17 2.80
N ALA A 46 10.71 6.79 1.73
CA ALA A 46 9.88 7.45 0.73
C ALA A 46 8.94 6.46 0.02
N ILE A 47 9.46 5.31 -0.40
CA ILE A 47 8.66 4.23 -1.02
C ILE A 47 7.58 3.74 -0.05
N PHE A 48 7.95 3.45 1.20
CA PHE A 48 6.99 3.02 2.22
C PHE A 48 5.89 4.06 2.46
N GLY A 49 6.26 5.30 2.78
CA GLY A 49 5.30 6.36 3.09
C GLY A 49 4.41 6.72 1.88
N ALA A 50 4.98 6.77 0.67
CA ALA A 50 4.18 7.00 -0.54
C ALA A 50 3.16 5.88 -0.77
N SER A 51 3.55 4.61 -0.56
CA SER A 51 2.62 3.49 -0.68
C SER A 51 1.46 3.58 0.31
N MET A 52 1.72 3.97 1.56
CA MET A 52 0.68 4.21 2.57
C MET A 52 -0.25 5.34 2.17
N ILE A 53 0.30 6.50 1.81
CA ILE A 53 -0.49 7.67 1.40
C ILE A 53 -1.43 7.31 0.24
N LEU A 54 -0.89 6.67 -0.80
CA LEU A 54 -1.67 6.28 -1.98
C LEU A 54 -2.77 5.26 -1.63
N GLN A 55 -2.46 4.25 -0.81
CA GLN A 55 -3.44 3.24 -0.38
C GLN A 55 -4.57 3.86 0.44
N TYR A 56 -4.22 4.64 1.47
CA TYR A 56 -5.23 5.27 2.32
C TYR A 56 -6.05 6.33 1.57
N THR A 57 -5.44 7.04 0.62
CA THR A 57 -6.15 8.02 -0.23
C THR A 57 -7.13 7.32 -1.15
N ALA A 58 -6.71 6.27 -1.86
CA ALA A 58 -7.57 5.49 -2.74
C ALA A 58 -8.77 4.92 -1.98
N SER A 59 -8.53 4.33 -0.80
CA SER A 59 -9.59 3.79 0.05
C SER A 59 -10.55 4.86 0.55
N THR A 60 -10.03 6.00 1.04
CA THR A 60 -10.86 7.13 1.52
C THR A 60 -11.82 7.59 0.43
N ILE A 61 -11.31 7.83 -0.78
CA ILE A 61 -12.13 8.27 -1.92
C ILE A 61 -13.17 7.21 -2.29
N TYR A 62 -12.78 5.93 -2.30
CA TYR A 62 -13.67 4.81 -2.63
C TYR A 62 -14.83 4.61 -1.64
N HIS A 63 -14.59 4.83 -0.35
CA HIS A 63 -15.59 4.67 0.71
C HIS A 63 -16.44 5.92 0.95
N TRP A 64 -15.92 7.13 0.74
CA TRP A 64 -16.68 8.36 0.99
C TRP A 64 -17.50 8.85 -0.19
N LEU A 65 -16.94 8.84 -1.41
CA LEU A 65 -17.59 9.52 -2.52
C LEU A 65 -18.71 8.67 -3.14
N PRO A 66 -19.90 9.26 -3.40
CA PRO A 66 -20.95 8.62 -4.20
C PRO A 66 -20.55 8.68 -5.68
N LEU A 67 -19.79 7.69 -6.13
CA LEU A 67 -19.21 7.61 -7.47
C LEU A 67 -20.17 6.97 -8.48
N SER A 68 -19.98 7.27 -9.76
CA SER A 68 -20.65 6.54 -10.84
C SER A 68 -20.28 5.04 -10.82
N PRO A 69 -21.04 4.13 -11.46
CA PRO A 69 -20.69 2.71 -11.54
C PRO A 69 -19.29 2.47 -12.12
N LYS A 70 -18.91 3.23 -13.15
CA LYS A 70 -17.56 3.19 -13.75
C LYS A 70 -16.49 3.65 -12.76
N GLY A 71 -16.72 4.78 -12.07
CA GLY A 71 -15.79 5.31 -11.06
C GLY A 71 -15.62 4.37 -9.86
N THR A 72 -16.71 3.79 -9.37
CA THR A 72 -16.70 2.79 -8.30
C THR A 72 -15.87 1.58 -8.68
N LYS A 73 -16.03 1.06 -9.91
CA LYS A 73 -15.25 -0.09 -10.39
C LYS A 73 -13.75 0.23 -10.51
N LEU A 74 -13.41 1.42 -11.00
CA LEU A 74 -12.02 1.87 -11.14
C LEU A 74 -11.35 2.04 -9.77
N LEU A 75 -11.97 2.76 -8.85
CA LEU A 75 -11.41 3.00 -7.52
C LEU A 75 -11.36 1.72 -6.68
N ARG A 76 -12.34 0.82 -6.80
CA ARG A 76 -12.26 -0.52 -6.18
C ARG A 76 -11.06 -1.32 -6.70
N LYS A 77 -10.77 -1.23 -7.99
CA LYS A 77 -9.61 -1.89 -8.59
C LYS A 77 -8.31 -1.29 -8.04
N LEU A 78 -8.21 0.04 -8.00
CA LEU A 78 -7.04 0.73 -7.46
C LEU A 78 -6.82 0.40 -5.98
N ASP A 79 -7.88 0.48 -5.18
CA ASP A 79 -7.86 0.16 -3.74
C ASP A 79 -7.38 -1.27 -3.46
N HIS A 80 -7.83 -2.25 -4.25
CA HIS A 80 -7.33 -3.63 -4.13
C HIS A 80 -5.88 -3.79 -4.60
N ILE A 81 -5.46 -3.10 -5.68
CA ILE A 81 -4.07 -3.15 -6.16
C ILE A 81 -3.13 -2.57 -5.12
N MET A 82 -3.52 -1.45 -4.50
CA MET A 82 -2.68 -0.71 -3.59
C MET A 82 -2.41 -1.47 -2.27
N ILE A 83 -3.19 -2.50 -1.91
CA ILE A 83 -2.83 -3.44 -0.83
C ILE A 83 -1.53 -4.18 -1.16
N PHE A 84 -1.38 -4.71 -2.38
CA PHE A 84 -0.15 -5.39 -2.81
C PHE A 84 1.05 -4.45 -2.77
N ILE A 85 0.86 -3.22 -3.25
CA ILE A 85 1.90 -2.18 -3.28
C ILE A 85 2.28 -1.76 -1.86
N LEU A 86 1.32 -1.62 -0.93
CA LEU A 86 1.58 -1.28 0.46
C LEU A 86 2.38 -2.38 1.18
N ILE A 87 2.06 -3.65 0.95
CA ILE A 87 2.84 -4.76 1.52
C ILE A 87 4.29 -4.66 1.01
N ALA A 88 4.50 -4.47 -0.29
CA ALA A 88 5.85 -4.31 -0.83
C ALA A 88 6.57 -3.05 -0.33
N GLY A 89 5.86 -1.93 -0.22
CA GLY A 89 6.37 -0.70 0.36
C GLY A 89 6.81 -0.87 1.82
N THR A 90 6.06 -1.65 2.61
CA THR A 90 6.40 -1.96 4.01
C THR A 90 7.68 -2.78 4.12
N TYR A 91 7.89 -3.75 3.23
CA TYR A 91 9.09 -4.58 3.20
C TYR A 91 10.33 -3.83 2.70
N THR A 92 10.17 -2.79 1.89
CA THR A 92 11.29 -2.04 1.30
C THR A 92 12.32 -1.56 2.34
N PRO A 93 11.95 -0.78 3.38
CA PRO A 93 12.91 -0.37 4.41
C PRO A 93 13.46 -1.55 5.22
N ILE A 94 12.70 -2.62 5.44
CA ILE A 94 13.16 -3.82 6.15
C ILE A 94 14.26 -4.54 5.34
N CYS A 95 14.04 -4.71 4.04
CA CYS A 95 14.96 -5.42 3.16
C CYS A 95 16.24 -4.62 2.90
N LEU A 96 16.11 -3.30 2.73
CA LEU A 96 17.21 -2.45 2.26
C LEU A 96 18.00 -1.75 3.38
N ILE A 97 17.53 -1.82 4.63
CA ILE A 97 18.20 -1.20 5.78
C ILE A 97 18.77 -2.27 6.73
N PRO A 98 18.00 -2.99 7.58
CA PRO A 98 18.57 -3.97 8.50
C PRO A 98 19.02 -5.27 7.84
N LEU A 99 18.32 -5.75 6.79
CA LEU A 99 18.66 -7.01 6.10
C LEU A 99 19.57 -6.81 4.88
N ARG A 100 20.18 -5.63 4.76
CA ARG A 100 20.88 -5.22 3.54
C ARG A 100 22.02 -6.19 3.21
N GLY A 101 21.86 -6.90 2.09
CA GLY A 101 22.77 -7.95 1.63
C GLY A 101 22.06 -8.86 0.62
N PRO A 102 22.68 -9.98 0.21
CA PRO A 102 22.08 -10.91 -0.76
C PRO A 102 20.68 -11.38 -0.33
N TRP A 103 20.49 -11.63 0.97
CA TRP A 103 19.21 -12.05 1.52
C TRP A 103 18.14 -10.97 1.44
N GLY A 104 18.43 -9.75 1.91
CA GLY A 104 17.51 -8.61 1.80
C GLY A 104 17.11 -8.30 0.35
N TRP A 105 18.05 -8.37 -0.59
CA TRP A 105 17.74 -8.19 -2.03
C TRP A 105 16.88 -9.31 -2.60
N SER A 106 17.10 -10.56 -2.16
CA SER A 106 16.28 -11.71 -2.57
C SER A 106 14.84 -11.55 -2.09
N LEU A 107 14.65 -11.19 -0.81
CA LEU A 107 13.34 -10.94 -0.23
C LEU A 107 12.64 -9.73 -0.88
N PHE A 108 13.40 -8.64 -1.11
CA PHE A 108 12.90 -7.46 -1.83
C PHE A 108 12.37 -7.83 -3.22
N GLY A 109 13.16 -8.59 -4.00
CA GLY A 109 12.76 -9.04 -5.33
C GLY A 109 11.53 -9.95 -5.31
N ALA A 110 11.48 -10.90 -4.37
CA ALA A 110 10.33 -11.80 -4.20
C ALA A 110 9.04 -11.03 -3.88
N ILE A 111 9.08 -10.13 -2.91
CA ILE A 111 7.92 -9.35 -2.49
C ILE A 111 7.43 -8.41 -3.59
N TRP A 112 8.34 -7.69 -4.25
CA TRP A 112 7.94 -6.80 -5.36
C TRP A 112 7.46 -7.59 -6.59
N GLY A 113 8.04 -8.76 -6.86
CA GLY A 113 7.55 -9.68 -7.90
C GLY A 113 6.11 -10.15 -7.62
N LEU A 114 5.83 -10.56 -6.38
CA LEU A 114 4.48 -10.93 -5.95
C LEU A 114 3.51 -9.74 -6.00
N ALA A 115 3.96 -8.54 -5.64
CA ALA A 115 3.14 -7.33 -5.72
C ALA A 115 2.75 -7.00 -7.16
N LEU A 116 3.69 -7.11 -8.10
CA LEU A 116 3.41 -6.94 -9.53
C LEU A 116 2.46 -8.02 -10.05
N ALA A 117 2.65 -9.28 -9.66
CA ALA A 117 1.72 -10.36 -10.02
C ALA A 117 0.30 -10.10 -9.48
N GLY A 118 0.18 -9.64 -8.23
CA GLY A 118 -1.08 -9.25 -7.61
C GLY A 118 -1.75 -8.04 -8.29
N LEU A 119 -0.94 -7.06 -8.70
CA LEU A 119 -1.39 -5.93 -9.50
C LEU A 119 -2.01 -6.42 -10.82
N PHE A 120 -1.31 -7.28 -11.57
CA PHE A 120 -1.83 -7.81 -12.83
C PHE A 120 -3.07 -8.68 -12.62
N LEU A 121 -3.11 -9.48 -11.56
CA LEU A 121 -4.30 -10.25 -11.18
C LEU A 121 -5.52 -9.33 -11.02
N LYS A 122 -5.39 -8.18 -10.36
CA LYS A 122 -6.50 -7.24 -10.18
C LYS A 122 -6.77 -6.37 -11.40
N LEU A 123 -5.77 -6.11 -12.25
CA LEU A 123 -5.97 -5.43 -13.52
C LEU A 123 -6.84 -6.26 -14.46
N PHE A 124 -6.53 -7.55 -14.61
CA PHE A 124 -7.20 -8.43 -15.57
C PHE A 124 -8.40 -9.19 -14.99
N TRP A 125 -8.37 -9.54 -13.70
CA TRP A 125 -9.40 -10.34 -13.05
C TRP A 125 -9.88 -9.71 -11.72
N LEU A 126 -10.56 -8.56 -11.84
CA LEU A 126 -11.08 -7.82 -10.68
C LEU A 126 -12.04 -8.64 -9.82
N GLU A 127 -12.89 -9.46 -10.45
CA GLU A 127 -13.90 -10.31 -9.79
C GLU A 127 -13.35 -11.67 -9.32
N ALA A 128 -12.01 -11.85 -9.31
CA ALA A 128 -11.40 -13.04 -8.75
C ALA A 128 -11.92 -13.30 -7.32
N PRO A 129 -12.08 -14.58 -6.90
CA PRO A 129 -12.57 -14.92 -5.58
C PRO A 129 -11.81 -14.18 -4.48
N ARG A 130 -12.54 -13.62 -3.51
CA ARG A 130 -11.94 -12.78 -2.45
C ARG A 130 -10.83 -13.51 -1.69
N TRP A 131 -11.05 -14.80 -1.39
CA TRP A 131 -10.11 -15.65 -0.67
C TRP A 131 -8.75 -15.74 -1.36
N LEU A 132 -8.71 -15.74 -2.70
CA LEU A 132 -7.47 -15.86 -3.46
C LEU A 132 -6.53 -14.69 -3.15
N SER A 133 -7.06 -13.47 -3.22
CA SER A 133 -6.25 -12.28 -2.92
C SER A 133 -5.88 -12.20 -1.45
N THR A 134 -6.80 -12.57 -0.54
CA THR A 134 -6.50 -12.63 0.90
C THR A 134 -5.36 -13.60 1.21
N VAL A 135 -5.34 -14.79 0.59
CA VAL A 135 -4.25 -15.75 0.74
C VAL A 135 -2.94 -15.17 0.23
N ILE A 136 -2.93 -14.53 -0.95
CA ILE A 136 -1.71 -13.92 -1.48
C ILE A 136 -1.21 -12.81 -0.54
N TYR A 137 -2.10 -11.96 -0.03
CA TYR A 137 -1.73 -10.93 0.96
C TYR A 137 -1.11 -11.54 2.21
N ALA A 138 -1.71 -12.61 2.74
CA ALA A 138 -1.22 -13.29 3.93
C ALA A 138 0.15 -13.92 3.68
N VAL A 139 0.33 -14.61 2.55
CA VAL A 139 1.63 -15.19 2.16
C VAL A 139 2.69 -14.11 2.04
N MET A 140 2.40 -13.03 1.29
CA MET A 140 3.34 -11.90 1.17
C MET A 140 3.67 -11.30 2.54
N GLY A 141 2.67 -11.11 3.40
CA GLY A 141 2.86 -10.57 4.75
C GLY A 141 3.68 -11.47 5.66
N TRP A 142 3.67 -12.78 5.44
CA TRP A 142 4.39 -13.78 6.23
C TRP A 142 5.82 -14.06 5.78
N LEU A 143 6.23 -13.60 4.60
CA LEU A 143 7.60 -13.83 4.11
C LEU A 143 8.69 -13.22 5.02
N VAL A 144 8.34 -12.28 5.89
CA VAL A 144 9.26 -11.74 6.91
C VAL A 144 9.61 -12.75 8.00
N VAL A 145 8.79 -13.79 8.22
CA VAL A 145 9.06 -14.79 9.28
C VAL A 145 10.29 -15.63 8.97
N ILE A 146 10.63 -15.77 7.69
CA ILE A 146 11.84 -16.48 7.25
C ILE A 146 13.04 -15.52 7.07
N ALA A 147 12.86 -14.23 7.36
CA ALA A 147 13.81 -13.17 7.04
C ALA A 147 14.86 -12.93 8.12
#